data_AF-S6WCZ0-F1
#
_entry.id   AF-S6WCZ0-F1
#
_cell.length_a   1.000
_cell.length_b   1.000
_cell.length_c   1.000
_cell.angle_alpha   90.00
_cell.angle_beta   90.00
_cell.angle_gamma   90.00
#
_symmetry.space_group_name_H-M   'P 1'
#
loop_
_entity.id
_entity.type
_entity.pdbx_description
1 polymer ?
#
loop_
_entity_poly.entity_id
_entity_poly.type
_entity_poly.pdbx_seq_one_letter_code
_entity_poly.pdbx_strand_id
1 'polypeptide(L)' 'NIPAGTAVRFEPGQSREVELVDLAGLRKVYGFAGRVMGELD' A
#
# COMPACT_ATOMS: atom_id res chain seq x y z
N ASN A 1 7.94 2.27 1.29
CA ASN A 1 9.31 1.97 0.85
C ASN A 1 9.99 1.04 1.85
N ILE A 2 9.74 -0.28 1.75
CA ILE A 2 10.33 -1.30 2.63
C ILE A 2 10.78 -2.50 1.78
N PRO A 3 11.68 -3.37 2.26
CA PRO A 3 12.08 -4.55 1.51
C PRO A 3 10.90 -5.46 1.17
N ALA A 4 10.94 -6.06 -0.03
CA ALA A 4 9.88 -6.97 -0.49
C ALA A 4 9.68 -8.14 0.48
N GLY A 5 8.42 -8.49 0.76
CA GLY A 5 8.05 -9.57 1.68
C GLY A 5 8.06 -9.21 3.17
N THR A 6 8.34 -7.96 3.53
CA THR A 6 8.28 -7.48 4.92
C THR A 6 6.97 -6.73 5.21
N ALA A 7 6.74 -6.41 6.48
CA ALA A 7 5.53 -5.71 6.93
C ALA A 7 5.83 -4.73 8.06
N VAL A 8 4.97 -3.70 8.18
CA VAL A 8 4.95 -2.78 9.33
C VAL A 8 3.74 -3.11 10.20
N ARG A 9 3.98 -3.39 11.48
CA ARG A 9 2.93 -3.64 12.48
C ARG A 9 2.63 -2.36 13.26
N PHE A 10 1.34 -2.13 13.50
CA PHE A 10 0.80 -1.04 14.31
C PHE A 10 0.01 -1.65 15.47
N GLU A 11 0.39 -1.31 16.70
CA GLU A 11 -0.34 -1.72 17.90
C GLU A 11 -1.48 -0.75 18.25
N PRO A 12 -2.47 -1.16 19.05
CA PRO A 12 -3.51 -0.26 19.54
C PRO A 12 -2.92 1.00 20.21
N GLY A 13 -3.30 2.18 19.71
CA GLY A 13 -2.84 3.48 20.20
C GLY A 13 -1.46 3.93 19.68
N GLN A 14 -0.76 3.08 18.92
CA GLN A 14 0.53 3.44 18.35
C GLN A 14 0.36 4.28 17.08
N SER A 15 1.10 5.39 17.01
CA SER A 15 1.30 6.15 15.77
C SER A 15 2.73 5.96 15.27
N ARG A 16 2.89 5.76 13.96
CA ARG A 16 4.20 5.68 13.30
C ARG A 16 4.13 6.44 11.98
N GLU A 17 5.18 7.20 11.70
CA GLU A 17 5.41 7.74 10.36
C GLU A 17 5.95 6.64 9.46
N VAL A 18 5.40 6.53 8.25
CA VAL A 18 5.84 5.55 7.25
C VAL A 18 5.97 6.20 5.89
N GLU A 19 6.99 5.79 5.16
CA GLU A 19 7.23 6.25 3.80
C GLU A 19 6.46 5.37 2.82
N LEU A 20 5.65 6.00 1.97
CA LEU A 20 4.96 5.35 0.86
C LEU A 20 5.78 5.48 -0.41
N VAL A 21 5.54 4.59 -1.37
CA VAL A 21 6.11 4.67 -2.71
C VAL A 21 5.02 4.35 -3.72
N ASP A 22 5.11 4.95 -4.89
CA ASP A 22 4.21 4.71 -6.00
C ASP A 22 4.24 3.27 -6.50
N LEU A 23 3.09 2.78 -6.94
CA LEU A 23 3.04 1.58 -7.76
C LEU A 23 3.67 1.88 -9.12
N ALA A 24 4.49 0.95 -9.61
CA ALA A 24 5.11 1.01 -10.94
C ALA A 24 4.29 0.21 -11.98
N GLY A 25 4.78 0.17 -13.22
CA GLY A 25 4.13 -0.55 -14.32
C GLY A 25 2.86 0.13 -14.80
N LEU A 26 1.83 -0.65 -15.16
CA LEU A 26 0.55 -0.12 -15.65
C LEU A 26 -0.29 0.58 -14.57
N ARG A 27 0.13 0.54 -13.30
CA ARG A 27 -0.58 1.16 -12.17
C ARG A 27 -2.07 0.76 -12.10
N LYS A 28 -2.39 -0.52 -12.34
CA LYS A 28 -3.76 -1.06 -12.23
C LYS A 28 -3.94 -1.89 -10.98
N VAL A 29 -4.99 -1.65 -10.20
CA VAL A 29 -5.29 -2.33 -8.93
C VAL A 29 -6.69 -2.97 -8.97
N TYR A 30 -6.74 -4.28 -8.74
CA TYR A 30 -7.97 -5.08 -8.68
C TYR A 30 -8.03 -5.87 -7.36
N GLY A 31 -9.22 -6.09 -6.80
CA GLY A 31 -9.42 -6.80 -5.52
C GLY A 31 -9.36 -5.87 -4.31
N PHE A 32 -8.58 -6.24 -3.27
CA PHE A 32 -8.51 -5.55 -1.97
C PHE A 32 -9.90 -5.21 -1.41
N ALA A 33 -10.15 -3.96 -1.00
CA ALA A 33 -11.47 -3.49 -0.56
C ALA A 33 -12.39 -3.07 -1.74
N GLY A 34 -12.04 -3.39 -2.99
CA GLY A 34 -12.87 -3.14 -4.18
C GLY A 34 -12.98 -1.68 -4.62
N ARG A 35 -12.09 -0.79 -4.15
CA ARG A 35 -12.25 0.67 -4.32
C ARG A 35 -11.81 1.26 -5.66
N VAL A 36 -10.89 0.61 -6.38
CA VAL A 36 -10.31 1.14 -7.63
C VAL A 36 -10.72 0.27 -8.82
N MET A 37 -10.42 -1.04 -8.79
CA MET A 37 -10.81 -2.01 -9.83
C MET A 37 -10.40 -1.61 -11.25
N GLY A 38 -9.24 -0.98 -11.40
CA GLY A 38 -8.81 -0.35 -12.65
C GLY A 38 -7.49 0.40 -12.50
N GLU A 39 -7.25 1.36 -13.40
CA GLU A 39 -6.10 2.26 -13.35
C GLU A 39 -6.14 3.17 -12.11
N LEU A 40 -4.97 3.44 -11.54
CA LEU A 40 -4.76 4.50 -10.56
C LEU A 40 -4.52 5.80 -11.33
N ASP A 41 -5.30 6.82 -10.99
CA ASP A 41 -5.16 8.18 -11.52
C ASP A 41 -3.76 8.80 -11.24
#